data_AF-A0A6I2W6T3-F1
#
_entry.id   AF-A0A6I2W6T3-F1
#
_cell.length_a   1.000
_cell.length_b   1.000
_cell.length_c   1.000
_cell.angle_alpha   90.00
_cell.angle_beta   90.00
_cell.angle_gamma   90.00
#
_symmetry.space_group_name_H-M   'P 1'
#
loop_
_entity.id
_entity.type
_entity.pdbx_description
1 polymer ?
#
loop_
_entity_poly.entity_id
_entity_poly.type
_entity_poly.pdbx_seq_one_letter_code
_entity_poly.pdbx_strand_id
1 'polypeptide(L)'
;MNRLGSQPSLSPLNLRMMSVTEAKPRLLLLDGHSMAYRAFYALPPENFATASGVTTNAVYGFLSMLINTVRDEQPTHLAVAFDVSRKTFRSEQYPEYKANRAKSPPEFKPQIPVIQNLLATMAVPVVTADGFEADDVIATLARQALAQGFDVLIVTGDRDALQLVEPGITVLYPRKGVSDLARMTPEAVVEKYGVTPKQYADLAALRGDPSDNLPGIPGVGEKTAAKWIVQFGSIDELIARA
;
A
#
# COMPACT_ATOMS: atom_id res chain seq x y z
N MET A 1 31.23 72.75 20.58
CA MET A 1 30.68 72.61 19.20
C MET A 1 30.95 71.20 18.72
N ASN A 2 29.85 70.45 18.54
CA ASN A 2 29.61 69.13 17.96
C ASN A 2 30.80 68.33 17.39
N ARG A 3 31.03 67.13 17.95
CA ARG A 3 31.41 65.94 17.16
C ARG A 3 30.38 64.85 17.42
N LEU A 4 29.38 64.77 16.53
CA LEU A 4 28.46 63.65 16.43
C LEU A 4 29.21 62.49 15.76
N GLY A 5 29.24 61.35 16.44
CA GLY A 5 29.77 60.10 15.90
C GLY A 5 28.89 59.61 14.74
N SER A 6 29.55 59.20 13.66
CA SER A 6 28.95 58.52 12.53
C SER A 6 28.47 57.12 12.95
N GLN A 7 27.16 56.88 12.91
CA GLN A 7 26.61 55.53 12.94
C GLN A 7 26.83 54.85 11.59
N PRO A 8 27.23 53.57 11.53
CA PRO A 8 27.24 52.82 10.28
C PRO A 8 25.80 52.50 9.87
N SER A 9 25.43 52.87 8.64
CA SER A 9 24.15 52.48 8.05
C SER A 9 24.14 50.97 7.80
N LEU A 10 23.32 50.23 8.55
CA LEU A 10 23.04 48.84 8.24
C LEU A 10 22.12 48.80 7.01
N SER A 11 22.66 48.34 5.89
CA SER A 11 21.89 47.96 4.71
C SER A 11 20.83 46.95 5.14
N PRO A 12 19.55 47.11 4.76
CA PRO A 12 18.57 46.05 5.01
C PRO A 12 19.02 44.82 4.25
N LEU A 13 19.32 43.75 5.00
CA LEU A 13 19.46 42.39 4.47
C LEU A 13 18.22 42.13 3.63
N ASN A 14 18.42 42.14 2.31
CA ASN A 14 17.40 41.77 1.35
C ASN A 14 17.24 40.25 1.47
N LEU A 15 16.58 39.82 2.54
CA LEU A 15 16.15 38.45 2.75
C LEU A 15 15.08 38.23 1.69
N ARG A 16 15.51 37.85 0.48
CA ARG A 16 14.65 37.16 -0.48
C ARG A 16 14.09 35.99 0.31
N MET A 17 12.85 36.12 0.78
CA MET A 17 12.01 34.97 1.06
C MET A 17 12.04 34.17 -0.22
N MET A 18 12.92 33.16 -0.26
CA MET A 18 12.74 32.04 -1.14
C MET A 18 11.35 31.55 -0.76
N SER A 19 10.40 31.72 -1.67
CA SER A 19 9.15 30.99 -1.62
C SER A 19 9.58 29.53 -1.60
N VAL A 20 9.65 28.97 -0.39
CA VAL A 20 9.57 27.52 -0.21
C VAL A 20 8.15 27.24 -0.66
N THR A 21 7.99 26.90 -1.93
CA THR A 21 6.80 26.15 -2.34
C THR A 21 6.80 24.94 -1.43
N GLU A 22 5.97 24.96 -0.39
CA GLU A 22 5.81 23.85 0.54
C GLU A 22 5.54 22.61 -0.34
N ALA A 23 6.47 21.66 -0.31
CA ALA A 23 6.31 20.44 -1.09
C ALA A 23 4.99 19.80 -0.65
N LYS A 24 4.16 19.42 -1.63
CA LYS A 24 2.86 18.80 -1.38
C LYS A 24 3.03 17.66 -0.36
N PRO A 25 2.26 17.63 0.75
CA PRO A 25 2.46 16.63 1.79
C PRO A 25 2.24 15.23 1.22
N ARG A 26 3.04 14.28 1.70
CA ARG A 26 3.03 12.90 1.23
C ARG A 26 2.73 11.93 2.36
N LEU A 27 1.70 11.11 2.17
CA LEU A 27 1.29 10.03 3.07
C LEU A 27 1.74 8.68 2.50
N LEU A 28 2.49 7.93 3.30
CA LEU A 28 2.84 6.53 3.03
C LEU A 28 1.93 5.61 3.85
N LEU A 29 1.19 4.74 3.17
CA LEU A 29 0.32 3.73 3.77
C LEU A 29 0.90 2.34 3.48
N LEU A 30 1.19 1.55 4.50
CA LEU A 30 1.65 0.17 4.32
C LEU A 30 0.54 -0.81 4.71
N ASP A 31 0.40 -1.85 3.91
CA ASP A 31 -0.32 -3.07 4.27
C ASP A 31 0.58 -3.97 5.13
N GLY A 32 0.31 -3.98 6.44
CA GLY A 32 1.09 -4.67 7.45
C GLY A 32 1.20 -6.17 7.22
N HIS A 33 0.06 -6.84 6.97
CA HIS A 33 0.06 -8.29 6.75
C HIS A 33 0.69 -8.66 5.42
N SER A 34 0.37 -7.94 4.34
CA SER A 34 0.93 -8.21 3.02
C SER A 34 2.46 -8.09 3.02
N MET A 35 2.99 -7.03 3.66
CA MET A 35 4.44 -6.85 3.78
C MET A 35 5.09 -7.87 4.70
N ALA A 36 4.48 -8.19 5.85
CA ALA A 36 5.03 -9.19 6.76
C ALA A 36 5.08 -10.58 6.10
N TYR A 37 4.02 -10.99 5.40
CA TYR A 37 3.98 -12.26 4.67
C TYR A 37 5.03 -12.32 3.57
N ARG A 38 5.19 -11.22 2.81
CA ARG A 38 6.23 -11.14 1.80
C ARG A 38 7.62 -11.29 2.41
N ALA A 39 7.90 -10.59 3.51
CA ALA A 39 9.17 -10.72 4.22
C ALA A 39 9.43 -12.17 4.67
N PHE A 40 8.41 -12.82 5.23
CA PHE A 40 8.49 -14.19 5.72
C PHE A 40 8.90 -15.18 4.61
N TYR A 41 8.30 -15.09 3.43
CA TYR A 41 8.62 -16.02 2.33
C TYR A 41 9.84 -15.60 1.50
N ALA A 42 10.24 -14.33 1.52
CA ALA A 42 11.39 -13.85 0.79
C ALA A 42 12.73 -14.15 1.47
N LEU A 43 12.73 -14.35 2.79
CA LEU A 43 13.94 -14.48 3.60
C LEU A 43 14.05 -15.86 4.28
N PRO A 44 15.19 -16.56 4.14
CA PRO A 44 15.41 -17.89 4.70
C PRO A 44 15.41 -17.86 6.24
N PRO A 45 14.47 -18.52 6.94
CA PRO A 45 14.32 -18.41 8.39
C PRO A 45 15.55 -18.85 9.18
N GLU A 46 16.35 -19.79 8.65
CA GLU A 46 17.61 -20.27 9.25
C GLU A 46 18.66 -19.18 9.45
N ASN A 47 18.63 -18.13 8.62
CA ASN A 47 19.54 -16.99 8.73
C ASN A 47 19.00 -15.90 9.68
N PHE A 48 17.75 -16.04 10.14
CA PHE A 48 17.05 -15.04 10.94
C PHE A 48 16.37 -15.72 12.13
N ALA A 49 17.17 -16.33 13.00
CA ALA A 49 16.70 -16.89 14.26
C ALA A 49 17.45 -16.27 15.44
N THR A 50 16.75 -16.07 16.54
CA THR A 50 17.37 -15.71 17.83
C THR A 50 18.21 -16.86 18.39
N ALA A 51 19.03 -16.60 19.39
CA ALA A 51 19.79 -17.63 20.10
C ALA A 51 18.90 -18.73 20.73
N SER A 52 17.63 -18.44 21.00
CA SER A 52 16.63 -19.41 21.48
C SER A 52 15.88 -20.13 20.35
N GLY A 53 16.25 -19.91 19.08
CA GLY A 53 15.66 -20.58 17.92
C GLY A 53 14.37 -19.95 17.38
N VAL A 54 13.91 -18.83 17.94
CA VAL A 54 12.71 -18.11 17.46
C VAL A 54 13.05 -17.39 16.16
N THR A 55 12.29 -17.67 15.09
CA THR A 55 12.46 -17.03 13.78
C THR A 55 11.98 -15.57 13.79
N THR A 56 12.68 -14.74 13.00
CA THR A 56 12.53 -13.28 12.96
C THR A 56 12.65 -12.73 11.53
N ASN A 57 12.61 -13.61 10.52
CA ASN A 57 12.72 -13.25 9.11
C ASN A 57 11.63 -12.28 8.65
N ALA A 58 10.38 -12.45 9.12
CA ALA A 58 9.30 -11.52 8.81
C ALA A 58 9.56 -10.15 9.46
N VAL A 59 10.01 -10.12 10.71
CA VAL A 59 10.34 -8.89 11.44
C VAL A 59 11.44 -8.12 10.72
N TYR A 60 12.56 -8.78 10.41
CA TYR A 60 13.71 -8.17 9.75
C TYR A 60 13.35 -7.65 8.36
N GLY A 61 12.68 -8.47 7.54
CA GLY A 61 12.31 -8.09 6.20
C GLY A 61 11.28 -6.96 6.17
N PHE A 62 10.28 -6.99 7.05
CA PHE A 62 9.28 -5.93 7.17
C PHE A 62 9.93 -4.59 7.52
N LEU A 63 10.77 -4.54 8.55
CA LEU A 63 11.46 -3.31 8.94
C LEU A 63 12.43 -2.83 7.86
N SER A 64 13.12 -3.74 7.18
CA SER A 64 13.99 -3.39 6.05
C SER A 64 13.20 -2.73 4.92
N MET A 65 12.04 -3.29 4.55
CA MET A 65 11.13 -2.70 3.56
C MET A 65 10.65 -1.32 3.99
N LEU A 66 10.19 -1.18 5.24
CA LEU A 66 9.71 0.08 5.77
C LEU A 66 10.80 1.17 5.75
N ILE A 67 11.98 0.87 6.31
CA ILE A 67 13.10 1.84 6.41
C ILE A 67 13.58 2.24 5.01
N ASN A 68 13.72 1.29 4.08
CA ASN A 68 14.11 1.58 2.72
C ASN A 68 13.08 2.47 2.02
N THR A 69 11.79 2.14 2.15
CA THR A 69 10.72 2.93 1.52
C THR A 69 10.66 4.33 2.10
N VAL A 70 10.79 4.50 3.42
CA VAL A 70 10.83 5.82 4.07
C VAL A 70 12.04 6.64 3.59
N ARG A 71 13.23 6.00 3.49
CA ARG A 71 14.44 6.65 2.97
C ARG A 71 14.27 7.12 1.52
N ASP A 72 13.71 6.27 0.67
CA ASP A 72 13.66 6.49 -0.78
C ASP A 72 12.50 7.43 -1.16
N GLU A 73 11.37 7.37 -0.45
CA GLU A 73 10.17 8.15 -0.76
C GLU A 73 10.01 9.44 0.06
N GLN A 74 10.74 9.54 1.17
CA GLN A 74 10.75 10.67 2.13
C GLN A 74 9.34 11.17 2.44
N PRO A 75 8.42 10.31 2.92
CA PRO A 75 7.07 10.74 3.21
C PRO A 75 7.04 11.65 4.44
N THR A 76 6.14 12.63 4.40
CA THR A 76 5.88 13.51 5.56
C THR A 76 5.03 12.83 6.64
N HIS A 77 4.23 11.84 6.24
CA HIS A 77 3.29 11.12 7.10
C HIS A 77 3.35 9.62 6.77
N LEU A 78 3.15 8.78 7.78
CA LEU A 78 3.24 7.33 7.66
C LEU A 78 2.19 6.67 8.54
N ALA A 79 1.53 5.63 8.03
CA ALA A 79 0.72 4.71 8.83
C ALA A 79 0.80 3.28 8.28
N VAL A 80 0.57 2.31 9.15
CA VAL A 80 0.53 0.88 8.79
C VAL A 80 -0.85 0.31 9.16
N ALA A 81 -1.54 -0.28 8.19
CA ALA A 81 -2.81 -0.96 8.41
C ALA A 81 -2.60 -2.45 8.70
N PHE A 82 -3.33 -3.01 9.67
CA PHE A 82 -3.37 -4.45 9.91
C PHE A 82 -4.80 -4.95 9.97
N ASP A 83 -5.01 -6.19 9.53
CA ASP A 83 -6.27 -6.90 9.71
C ASP A 83 -6.49 -7.24 11.19
N VAL A 84 -7.70 -7.06 11.69
CA VAL A 84 -8.09 -7.46 13.05
C VAL A 84 -9.20 -8.51 13.06
N SER A 85 -9.98 -8.61 11.99
CA SER A 85 -11.16 -9.47 11.99
C SER A 85 -10.97 -10.80 11.28
N ARG A 86 -11.46 -11.87 11.92
CA ARG A 86 -11.69 -13.17 11.26
C ARG A 86 -13.03 -13.23 10.50
N LYS A 87 -13.93 -12.27 10.75
CA LYS A 87 -15.25 -12.18 10.11
C LYS A 87 -15.45 -10.77 9.57
N THR A 88 -15.59 -10.68 8.26
CA THR A 88 -15.82 -9.44 7.54
C THR A 88 -17.19 -9.51 6.90
N PHE A 89 -17.75 -8.36 6.50
CA PHE A 89 -18.99 -8.34 5.71
C PHE A 89 -18.86 -9.20 4.43
N ARG A 90 -17.64 -9.31 3.86
CA ARG A 90 -17.34 -10.19 2.72
C ARG A 90 -17.60 -11.65 3.05
N SER A 91 -17.14 -12.14 4.21
CA SER A 91 -17.38 -13.53 4.64
C SER A 91 -18.85 -13.83 5.00
N GLU A 92 -19.64 -12.81 5.30
CA GLU A 92 -21.09 -12.95 5.52
C GLU A 92 -21.86 -13.04 4.20
N GLN A 93 -21.40 -12.30 3.18
CA GLN A 93 -22.00 -12.31 1.83
C GLN A 93 -21.57 -13.52 1.00
N TYR A 94 -20.31 -13.93 1.10
CA TYR A 94 -19.74 -15.05 0.37
C TYR A 94 -18.93 -15.94 1.32
N PRO A 95 -19.54 -17.01 1.87
CA PRO A 95 -18.91 -17.89 2.85
C PRO A 95 -17.60 -18.54 2.38
N GLU A 96 -17.43 -18.75 1.08
CA GLU A 96 -16.22 -19.31 0.48
C GLU A 96 -15.08 -18.28 0.35
N TYR A 97 -15.31 -16.99 0.64
CA TYR A 97 -14.29 -15.95 0.58
C TYR A 97 -13.10 -16.30 1.48
N LYS A 98 -11.89 -16.33 0.89
CA LYS A 98 -10.63 -16.74 1.54
C LYS A 98 -10.68 -18.13 2.22
N ALA A 99 -11.69 -18.96 1.96
CA ALA A 99 -11.86 -20.26 2.63
C ALA A 99 -10.72 -21.25 2.33
N ASN A 100 -10.15 -21.17 1.13
CA ASN A 100 -9.02 -22.01 0.70
C ASN A 100 -7.65 -21.43 1.06
N ARG A 101 -7.59 -20.30 1.79
CA ARG A 101 -6.32 -19.69 2.18
C ARG A 101 -5.58 -20.63 3.14
N ALA A 102 -4.35 -21.00 2.78
CA ALA A 102 -3.53 -21.85 3.64
C ALA A 102 -3.39 -21.21 5.03
N LYS A 103 -3.47 -22.02 6.09
CA LYS A 103 -3.22 -21.54 7.45
C LYS A 103 -1.84 -20.90 7.51
N SER A 104 -1.73 -19.73 8.11
CA SER A 104 -0.45 -19.07 8.32
C SER A 104 0.53 -20.04 9.01
N PRO A 105 1.80 -20.11 8.56
CA PRO A 105 2.82 -20.92 9.21
C PRO A 105 2.89 -20.64 10.72
N PRO A 106 3.06 -21.67 11.57
CA PRO A 106 3.18 -21.47 13.02
C PRO A 106 4.27 -20.47 13.42
N GLU A 107 5.34 -20.41 12.64
CA GLU A 107 6.50 -19.52 12.82
C GLU A 107 6.21 -18.07 12.42
N PHE A 108 5.16 -17.83 11.64
CA PHE A 108 4.80 -16.49 11.17
C PHE A 108 4.00 -15.71 12.22
N LYS A 109 2.97 -16.34 12.80
CA LYS A 109 2.01 -15.65 13.69
C LYS A 109 2.67 -14.94 14.89
N PRO A 110 3.67 -15.52 15.58
CA PRO A 110 4.34 -14.86 16.70
C PRO A 110 5.12 -13.60 16.31
N GLN A 111 5.47 -13.43 15.02
CA GLN A 111 6.23 -12.28 14.54
C GLN A 111 5.36 -11.03 14.35
N ILE A 112 4.04 -11.16 14.16
CA ILE A 112 3.14 -10.01 13.94
C ILE A 112 3.07 -9.08 15.18
N PRO A 113 2.85 -9.57 16.41
CA PRO A 113 2.88 -8.71 17.59
C PRO A 113 4.25 -8.04 17.80
N VAL A 114 5.34 -8.69 17.43
CA VAL A 114 6.69 -8.12 17.49
C VAL A 114 6.81 -6.93 16.53
N ILE A 115 6.33 -7.08 15.29
CA ILE A 115 6.28 -5.98 14.31
C ILE A 115 5.45 -4.80 14.85
N GLN A 116 4.26 -5.06 15.39
CA GLN A 116 3.39 -4.00 15.94
C GLN A 116 4.04 -3.28 17.12
N ASN A 117 4.71 -3.99 18.01
CA ASN A 117 5.44 -3.39 19.14
C ASN A 117 6.61 -2.50 18.65
N LEU A 118 7.32 -2.93 17.61
CA LEU A 118 8.41 -2.15 17.02
C LEU A 118 7.88 -0.87 16.35
N LEU A 119 6.77 -0.96 15.61
CA LEU A 119 6.07 0.20 15.05
C LEU A 119 5.66 1.20 16.13
N ALA A 120 5.07 0.71 17.23
CA ALA A 120 4.71 1.55 18.36
C ALA A 120 5.95 2.24 18.98
N THR A 121 7.06 1.51 19.13
CA THR A 121 8.33 2.07 19.63
C THR A 121 8.89 3.15 18.71
N MET A 122 8.69 3.01 17.40
CA MET A 122 9.08 4.00 16.38
C MET A 122 8.09 5.17 16.26
N ALA A 123 7.03 5.20 17.09
CA ALA A 123 5.91 6.14 16.98
C ALA A 123 5.22 6.12 15.61
N VAL A 124 5.20 4.96 14.94
CA VAL A 124 4.47 4.75 13.69
C VAL A 124 3.04 4.31 14.03
N PRO A 125 2.01 5.08 13.60
CA PRO A 125 0.62 4.71 13.82
C PRO A 125 0.28 3.37 13.17
N VAL A 126 -0.24 2.45 13.97
CA VAL A 126 -0.92 1.23 13.52
C VAL A 126 -2.41 1.51 13.50
N VAL A 127 -3.05 1.32 12.34
CA VAL A 127 -4.49 1.59 12.15
C VAL A 127 -5.21 0.29 11.86
N THR A 128 -6.30 0.06 12.57
CA THR A 128 -7.14 -1.13 12.45
C THR A 128 -8.60 -0.73 12.58
N ALA A 129 -9.50 -1.48 11.96
CA ALA A 129 -10.94 -1.25 12.08
C ALA A 129 -11.68 -2.60 12.21
N ASP A 130 -12.48 -2.75 13.26
CA ASP A 130 -13.25 -3.96 13.50
C ASP A 130 -14.26 -4.19 12.37
N GLY A 131 -14.34 -5.43 11.88
CA GLY A 131 -15.21 -5.81 10.75
C GLY A 131 -14.67 -5.45 9.36
N PHE A 132 -13.55 -4.75 9.28
CA PHE A 132 -12.88 -4.34 8.04
C PHE A 132 -11.49 -4.97 7.92
N GLU A 133 -11.02 -5.08 6.68
CA GLU A 133 -9.69 -5.56 6.34
C GLU A 133 -8.71 -4.38 6.18
N ALA A 134 -7.41 -4.68 6.10
CA ALA A 134 -6.37 -3.66 5.96
C ALA A 134 -6.53 -2.85 4.65
N ASP A 135 -7.02 -3.49 3.58
CA ASP A 135 -7.32 -2.85 2.29
C ASP A 135 -8.40 -1.77 2.41
N ASP A 136 -9.46 -2.03 3.20
CA ASP A 136 -10.55 -1.09 3.47
C ASP A 136 -10.04 0.15 4.23
N VAL A 137 -9.18 -0.07 5.23
CA VAL A 137 -8.52 1.01 6.00
C VAL A 137 -7.64 1.84 5.08
N ILE A 138 -6.82 1.20 4.25
CA ILE A 138 -5.93 1.88 3.31
C ILE A 138 -6.73 2.68 2.29
N ALA A 139 -7.77 2.09 1.70
CA ALA A 139 -8.64 2.77 0.74
C ALA A 139 -9.27 4.03 1.37
N THR A 140 -9.78 3.90 2.59
CA THR A 140 -10.39 5.02 3.32
C THR A 140 -9.40 6.14 3.58
N LEU A 141 -8.23 5.84 4.13
CA LEU A 141 -7.20 6.84 4.44
C LEU A 141 -6.62 7.49 3.18
N ALA A 142 -6.40 6.71 2.12
CA ALA A 142 -5.89 7.23 0.85
C ALA A 142 -6.85 8.26 0.25
N ARG A 143 -8.15 7.97 0.25
CA ARG A 143 -9.19 8.87 -0.26
C ARG A 143 -9.29 10.15 0.56
N GLN A 144 -9.27 10.03 1.89
CA GLN A 144 -9.32 11.18 2.78
C GLN A 144 -8.08 12.07 2.65
N ALA A 145 -6.90 11.48 2.53
CA ALA A 145 -5.64 12.22 2.37
C ALA A 145 -5.57 12.92 1.01
N LEU A 146 -5.96 12.24 -0.07
CA LEU A 146 -6.02 12.86 -1.40
C LEU A 146 -6.96 14.08 -1.42
N ALA A 147 -8.14 13.97 -0.79
CA ALA A 147 -9.08 15.08 -0.64
C ALA A 147 -8.52 16.26 0.18
N GLN A 148 -7.56 15.99 1.07
CA GLN A 148 -6.83 17.00 1.85
C GLN A 148 -5.59 17.54 1.11
N GLY A 149 -5.39 17.16 -0.15
CA GLY A 149 -4.28 17.66 -0.97
C GLY A 149 -2.97 16.93 -0.73
N PHE A 150 -2.98 15.70 -0.22
CA PHE A 150 -1.78 14.87 -0.11
C PHE A 150 -1.50 14.13 -1.43
N ASP A 151 -0.23 13.81 -1.66
CA ASP A 151 0.12 12.65 -2.48
C ASP A 151 0.15 11.40 -1.58
N VAL A 152 -0.37 10.29 -2.08
CA VAL A 152 -0.46 9.03 -1.34
C VAL A 152 0.34 7.95 -2.05
N LEU A 153 1.17 7.26 -1.27
CA LEU A 153 1.87 6.06 -1.69
C LEU A 153 1.34 4.88 -0.88
N ILE A 154 0.88 3.84 -1.56
CA ILE A 154 0.36 2.62 -0.93
C ILE A 154 1.34 1.49 -1.18
N VAL A 155 1.91 0.90 -0.12
CA VAL A 155 2.81 -0.25 -0.22
C VAL A 155 2.04 -1.51 0.12
N THR A 156 1.73 -2.31 -0.91
CA THR A 156 1.06 -3.59 -0.73
C THR A 156 1.42 -4.55 -1.86
N GLY A 157 1.48 -5.83 -1.55
CA GLY A 157 1.55 -6.92 -2.52
C GLY A 157 0.19 -7.35 -3.05
N ASP A 158 -0.90 -6.73 -2.58
CA ASP A 158 -2.24 -6.96 -3.08
C ASP A 158 -2.47 -6.21 -4.40
N ARG A 159 -2.99 -6.93 -5.40
CA ARG A 159 -3.31 -6.34 -6.70
C ARG A 159 -4.63 -5.59 -6.68
N ASP A 160 -5.51 -5.85 -5.72
CA ASP A 160 -6.80 -5.20 -5.66
C ASP A 160 -6.66 -3.72 -5.31
N ALA A 161 -5.58 -3.32 -4.64
CA ALA A 161 -5.21 -1.92 -4.41
C ALA A 161 -4.97 -1.12 -5.71
N LEU A 162 -4.76 -1.79 -6.85
CA LEU A 162 -4.60 -1.11 -8.15
C LEU A 162 -5.86 -0.34 -8.56
N GLN A 163 -7.04 -0.71 -8.06
CA GLN A 163 -8.27 0.05 -8.28
C GLN A 163 -8.25 1.44 -7.63
N LEU A 164 -7.38 1.66 -6.64
CA LEU A 164 -7.24 2.93 -5.92
C LEU A 164 -6.34 3.93 -6.65
N VAL A 165 -5.59 3.48 -7.67
CA VAL A 165 -4.60 4.28 -8.38
C VAL A 165 -5.29 5.38 -9.19
N GLU A 166 -4.84 6.62 -9.01
CA GLU A 166 -5.31 7.79 -9.75
C GLU A 166 -4.29 8.93 -9.62
N PRO A 167 -4.47 10.09 -10.30
CA PRO A 167 -3.59 11.23 -10.07
C PRO A 167 -3.50 11.61 -8.59
N GLY A 168 -2.31 11.45 -8.00
CA GLY A 168 -2.05 11.68 -6.57
C GLY A 168 -2.08 10.42 -5.68
N ILE A 169 -2.48 9.25 -6.20
CA ILE A 169 -2.39 7.96 -5.49
C ILE A 169 -1.58 6.98 -6.36
N THR A 170 -0.44 6.51 -5.84
CA THR A 170 0.39 5.50 -6.50
C THR A 170 0.53 4.26 -5.61
N VAL A 171 0.41 3.07 -6.21
CA VAL A 171 0.72 1.81 -5.51
C VAL A 171 2.18 1.45 -5.77
N LEU A 172 2.95 1.24 -4.70
CA LEU A 172 4.29 0.67 -4.71
C LEU A 172 4.18 -0.85 -4.55
N TYR A 173 4.13 -1.54 -5.68
CA TYR A 173 3.90 -2.98 -5.74
C TYR A 173 5.23 -3.74 -5.68
N PRO A 174 5.51 -4.54 -4.62
CA PRO A 174 6.74 -5.29 -4.52
C PRO A 174 6.79 -6.41 -5.58
N ARG A 175 7.77 -6.35 -6.49
CA ARG A 175 7.97 -7.37 -7.53
C ARG A 175 8.75 -8.56 -6.99
N LYS A 176 9.94 -8.32 -6.44
CA LYS A 176 10.85 -9.37 -5.99
C LYS A 176 11.56 -8.99 -4.70
N GLY A 177 11.60 -9.94 -3.76
CA GLY A 177 12.29 -9.75 -2.48
C GLY A 177 11.72 -8.58 -1.67
N VAL A 178 12.63 -7.87 -0.98
CA VAL A 178 12.34 -6.81 0.01
C VAL A 178 12.74 -5.40 -0.45
N SER A 179 13.16 -5.22 -1.72
CA SER A 179 13.69 -3.93 -2.19
C SER A 179 13.24 -3.50 -3.58
N ASP A 180 12.68 -4.39 -4.40
CA ASP A 180 12.20 -4.06 -5.75
C ASP A 180 10.71 -3.72 -5.72
N LEU A 181 10.40 -2.42 -5.70
CA LEU A 181 9.05 -1.86 -5.77
C LEU A 181 8.76 -1.29 -7.17
N ALA A 182 7.74 -1.83 -7.84
CA ALA A 182 7.20 -1.21 -9.05
C ALA A 182 6.22 -0.10 -8.69
N ARG A 183 6.33 1.04 -9.38
CA ARG A 183 5.37 2.13 -9.28
C ARG A 183 4.21 1.88 -10.23
N MET A 184 3.03 1.66 -9.66
CA MET A 184 1.79 1.49 -10.39
C MET A 184 1.04 2.82 -10.38
N THR A 185 1.34 3.66 -11.37
CA THR A 185 0.57 4.86 -11.72
C THR A 185 -0.59 4.48 -12.66
N PRO A 186 -1.55 5.38 -12.96
CA PRO A 186 -2.63 5.07 -13.89
C PRO A 186 -2.12 4.52 -15.23
N GLU A 187 -1.04 5.11 -15.75
CA GLU A 187 -0.40 4.72 -17.01
C GLU A 187 0.22 3.32 -16.90
N ALA A 188 0.93 3.05 -15.81
CA ALA A 188 1.55 1.74 -15.57
C ALA A 188 0.51 0.62 -15.40
N VAL A 189 -0.67 0.93 -14.83
CA VAL A 189 -1.80 -0.03 -14.75
C VAL A 189 -2.33 -0.33 -16.16
N VAL A 190 -2.55 0.69 -16.99
CA VAL A 190 -3.01 0.52 -18.38
C VAL A 190 -1.98 -0.27 -19.20
N GLU A 191 -0.70 0.08 -19.11
CA GLU A 191 0.37 -0.61 -19.84
C GLU A 191 0.42 -2.10 -19.48
N LYS A 192 0.29 -2.42 -18.18
CA LYS A 192 0.44 -3.79 -17.70
C LYS A 192 -0.81 -4.65 -17.89
N TYR A 193 -2.00 -4.09 -17.65
CA TYR A 193 -3.25 -4.86 -17.58
C TYR A 193 -4.22 -4.56 -18.73
N GLY A 194 -3.94 -3.54 -19.55
CA GLY A 194 -4.81 -3.15 -20.66
C GLY A 194 -6.13 -2.49 -20.24
N VAL A 195 -6.30 -2.16 -18.95
CA VAL A 195 -7.48 -1.52 -18.37
C VAL A 195 -7.07 -0.36 -17.49
N THR A 196 -7.96 0.62 -17.31
CA THR A 196 -7.73 1.72 -16.35
C THR A 196 -7.88 1.22 -14.90
N PRO A 197 -7.33 1.93 -13.90
CA PRO A 197 -7.58 1.62 -12.49
C PRO A 197 -9.07 1.47 -12.14
N LYS A 198 -9.93 2.35 -12.69
CA LYS A 198 -11.39 2.29 -12.49
C LYS A 198 -12.03 1.01 -13.02
N GLN A 199 -11.41 0.39 -14.02
CA GLN A 199 -11.84 -0.86 -14.65
C GLN A 199 -11.16 -2.09 -14.05
N TYR A 200 -10.23 -1.91 -13.10
CA TYR A 200 -9.44 -3.02 -12.57
C TYR A 200 -10.29 -4.01 -11.76
N ALA A 201 -11.26 -3.50 -10.98
CA ALA A 201 -12.19 -4.35 -10.22
C ALA A 201 -13.01 -5.25 -11.17
N ASP A 202 -13.48 -4.71 -12.27
CA ASP A 202 -14.19 -5.46 -13.32
C ASP A 202 -13.29 -6.54 -13.95
N LEU A 203 -12.04 -6.20 -14.26
CA LEU A 203 -11.06 -7.18 -14.72
C LEU A 203 -10.86 -8.31 -13.70
N ALA A 204 -10.72 -7.97 -12.41
CA ALA A 204 -10.54 -8.93 -11.33
C ALA A 204 -11.75 -9.85 -11.16
N ALA A 205 -12.96 -9.31 -11.20
CA ALA A 205 -14.19 -10.08 -11.11
C ALA A 205 -14.37 -11.07 -12.28
N LEU A 206 -14.03 -10.67 -13.51
CA LEU A 206 -14.11 -11.57 -14.67
C LEU A 206 -13.05 -12.68 -14.65
N ARG A 207 -11.80 -12.33 -14.31
CA ARG A 207 -10.68 -13.29 -14.28
C ARG A 207 -10.70 -14.20 -13.03
N GLY A 208 -11.43 -13.78 -11.99
CA GLY A 208 -11.40 -14.36 -10.65
C GLY A 208 -10.15 -13.98 -9.85
N ASP A 209 -10.13 -14.27 -8.55
CA ASP A 209 -8.93 -14.16 -7.72
C ASP A 209 -8.70 -15.42 -6.87
N PRO A 210 -7.76 -16.30 -7.27
CA PRO A 210 -7.48 -17.52 -6.52
C PRO A 210 -6.99 -17.28 -5.10
N SER A 211 -6.34 -16.14 -4.82
CA SER A 211 -5.79 -15.85 -3.49
C SER A 211 -6.88 -15.55 -2.45
N ASP A 212 -8.01 -15.04 -2.94
CA ASP A 212 -9.23 -14.75 -2.19
C ASP A 212 -10.34 -15.79 -2.41
N ASN A 213 -10.02 -16.87 -3.12
CA ASN A 213 -10.95 -17.93 -3.48
C ASN A 213 -12.19 -17.43 -4.24
N LEU A 214 -12.01 -16.41 -5.08
CA LEU A 214 -13.04 -15.87 -5.96
C LEU A 214 -12.95 -16.56 -7.33
N PRO A 215 -13.96 -17.34 -7.73
CA PRO A 215 -13.94 -17.98 -9.04
C PRO A 215 -14.09 -16.95 -10.15
N GLY A 216 -13.32 -17.13 -11.23
CA GLY A 216 -13.51 -16.38 -12.47
C GLY A 216 -14.45 -17.10 -13.42
N ILE A 217 -14.71 -16.48 -14.58
CA ILE A 217 -15.50 -17.13 -15.63
C ILE A 217 -14.64 -18.23 -16.30
N PRO A 218 -15.13 -19.48 -16.42
CA PRO A 218 -14.38 -20.55 -17.07
C PRO A 218 -13.91 -20.17 -18.47
N GLY A 219 -12.62 -20.34 -18.74
CA GLY A 219 -12.00 -19.99 -20.03
C GLY A 219 -11.69 -18.50 -20.23
N VAL A 220 -12.02 -17.63 -19.26
CA VAL A 220 -11.74 -16.20 -19.33
C VAL A 220 -10.52 -15.88 -18.47
N GLY A 221 -9.37 -15.77 -19.13
CA GLY A 221 -8.14 -15.26 -18.51
C GLY A 221 -8.03 -13.73 -18.57
N GLU A 222 -6.99 -13.18 -17.93
CA GLU A 222 -6.72 -11.74 -17.83
C GLU A 222 -6.80 -11.01 -19.19
N LYS A 223 -6.22 -11.59 -20.25
CA LYS A 223 -6.25 -10.99 -21.60
C LYS A 223 -7.65 -10.94 -22.21
N THR A 224 -8.47 -11.97 -21.98
CA THR A 224 -9.84 -12.02 -22.53
C THR A 224 -10.73 -11.06 -21.76
N ALA A 225 -10.64 -11.06 -20.43
CA ALA A 225 -11.36 -10.13 -19.58
C ALA A 225 -11.02 -8.66 -19.92
N ALA A 226 -9.74 -8.32 -20.06
CA ALA A 226 -9.33 -6.96 -20.43
C ALA A 226 -9.92 -6.51 -21.77
N LYS A 227 -9.92 -7.38 -22.79
CA LYS A 227 -10.54 -7.07 -24.08
C LYS A 227 -12.04 -6.77 -23.95
N TRP A 228 -12.76 -7.55 -23.16
CA TRP A 228 -14.19 -7.33 -22.94
C TRP A 228 -14.44 -6.02 -22.21
N ILE A 229 -13.70 -5.72 -21.14
CA ILE A 229 -13.87 -4.45 -20.42
C ILE A 229 -13.52 -3.24 -21.28
N VAL A 230 -12.49 -3.32 -22.13
CA VAL A 230 -12.19 -2.25 -23.09
C VAL A 230 -13.31 -2.09 -24.13
N GLN A 231 -13.88 -3.19 -24.61
CA GLN A 231 -14.92 -3.16 -25.64
C GLN A 231 -16.27 -2.68 -25.11
N PHE A 232 -16.66 -3.11 -23.92
CA PHE A 232 -17.99 -2.88 -23.35
C PHE A 232 -18.02 -1.80 -22.29
N GLY A 233 -16.86 -1.37 -21.77
CA GLY A 233 -16.73 -0.32 -20.77
C GLY A 233 -16.76 -0.86 -19.34
N SER A 234 -17.75 -1.67 -18.99
CA SER A 234 -17.94 -2.28 -17.66
C SER A 234 -18.53 -3.70 -17.72
N ILE A 235 -18.52 -4.40 -16.58
CA ILE A 235 -19.24 -5.68 -16.42
C ILE A 235 -20.75 -5.50 -16.63
N ASP A 236 -21.35 -4.44 -16.10
CA ASP A 236 -22.80 -4.21 -16.23
C ASP A 236 -23.22 -4.10 -17.70
N GLU A 237 -22.45 -3.35 -18.50
CA GLU A 237 -22.68 -3.22 -19.95
C GLU A 237 -22.43 -4.53 -20.71
N LEU A 238 -21.47 -5.34 -20.25
CA LEU A 238 -21.22 -6.68 -20.80
C LEU A 238 -22.42 -7.60 -20.54
N ILE A 239 -22.94 -7.62 -19.31
CA ILE A 239 -24.09 -8.47 -18.91
C ILE A 239 -25.37 -8.02 -19.63
N ALA A 240 -25.59 -6.72 -19.79
CA ALA A 240 -26.77 -6.18 -20.47
C ALA A 240 -26.88 -6.61 -21.96
N ARG A 241 -25.80 -7.15 -22.55
CA ARG A 241 -25.72 -7.57 -23.95
C ARG A 241 -25.52 -9.08 -24.13
N ALA A 242 -25.55 -9.85 -23.04
CA ALA A 242 -25.33 -11.29 -23.01
C ALA A 242 -26.59 -12.11 -23.34
#